data_AF-A0AAD7CZ95-F1
#
_entry.id   AF-A0AAD7CZ95-F1
#
_cell.length_a   1.000
_cell.length_b   1.000
_cell.length_c   1.000
_cell.angle_alpha   90.00
_cell.angle_beta   90.00
_cell.angle_gamma   90.00
#
_symmetry.space_group_name_H-M   'P 1'
#
loop_
_entity.id
_entity.type
_entity.pdbx_description
1 polymer ?
#
loop_
_entity_poly.entity_id
_entity_poly.type
_entity_poly.pdbx_seq_one_letter_code
_entity_poly.pdbx_strand_id
1 'polypeptide(L)'
;MPPPIEKTRKPRAKPAEPYRRGEQPKKDKNTPKTSAQPVQDDKRWLLTLADWLVVYAFVDEHPNMTQEAVTNHFKTLATGPLIFSQETLSRRLKQRGEVETRVTSNPTALFSKRKRIVTHPDVERGLVMWVAQIEGKGETVTGDMLVEKRRWLEEAFDVPNEQRLSNCGWLGSFLKT
;
A
#
# COMPACT_ATOMS: atom_id res chain seq x y z
N MET A 1 7.69 15.33 -23.26
CA MET A 1 7.84 13.95 -22.74
C MET A 1 6.46 13.39 -22.46
N PRO A 2 6.11 12.18 -22.95
CA PRO A 2 4.87 11.54 -22.52
C PRO A 2 4.94 11.29 -21.00
N PRO A 3 3.83 11.46 -20.25
CA PRO A 3 3.81 11.14 -18.83
C PRO A 3 4.18 9.67 -18.62
N PRO A 4 4.89 9.32 -17.53
CA PRO A 4 5.22 7.93 -17.22
C PRO A 4 3.95 7.08 -17.21
N ILE A 5 3.97 5.95 -17.93
CA ILE A 5 2.86 4.99 -17.93
C ILE A 5 2.70 4.46 -16.51
N GLU A 6 1.68 4.94 -15.80
CA GLU A 6 1.39 4.48 -14.45
C GLU A 6 0.90 3.03 -14.51
N LYS A 7 1.51 2.17 -13.68
CA LYS A 7 1.03 0.80 -13.49
C LYS A 7 -0.39 0.87 -12.92
N THR A 8 -1.39 0.45 -13.68
CA THR A 8 -2.78 0.31 -13.24
C THR A 8 -3.12 -1.14 -12.95
N ARG A 9 -4.12 -1.37 -12.09
CA ARG A 9 -4.68 -2.71 -11.90
C ARG A 9 -5.68 -2.98 -13.02
N LYS A 10 -5.61 -4.18 -13.61
CA LYS A 10 -6.64 -4.63 -14.56
C LYS A 10 -8.01 -4.65 -13.85
N PRO A 11 -9.07 -4.11 -14.46
CA PRO A 11 -10.43 -4.24 -13.95
C PRO A 11 -10.76 -5.72 -13.74
N ARG A 12 -11.25 -6.07 -12.55
CA ARG A 12 -11.69 -7.44 -12.26
C ARG A 12 -13.17 -7.53 -12.60
N ALA A 13 -13.51 -8.40 -13.56
CA ALA A 13 -14.91 -8.71 -13.86
C ALA A 13 -15.61 -9.20 -12.59
N LYS A 14 -16.82 -8.69 -12.35
CA LYS A 14 -17.66 -9.17 -11.25
C LYS A 14 -18.04 -10.62 -11.56
N PRO A 15 -17.87 -11.56 -10.60
CA PRO A 15 -18.39 -12.90 -10.80
C PRO A 15 -19.91 -12.83 -10.98
N ALA A 16 -20.43 -13.63 -11.92
CA ALA A 16 -21.86 -13.69 -12.23
C ALA A 16 -22.71 -14.16 -11.02
N GLU A 17 -22.09 -14.88 -10.09
CA GLU A 17 -22.71 -15.36 -8.86
C GLU A 17 -22.09 -14.71 -7.62
N PRO A 18 -22.90 -14.32 -6.62
CA PRO A 18 -22.38 -13.95 -5.31
C PRO A 18 -21.61 -15.13 -4.73
N TYR A 19 -20.40 -14.87 -4.22
CA TYR A 19 -19.59 -15.89 -3.57
C TYR A 19 -20.39 -16.53 -2.43
N ARG A 20 -20.79 -17.81 -2.57
CA ARG A 20 -21.31 -18.59 -1.45
C ARG A 20 -20.16 -18.78 -0.46
N ARG A 21 -20.10 -17.90 0.54
CA ARG A 21 -19.18 -18.08 1.66
C ARG A 21 -19.68 -19.31 2.41
N GLY A 22 -19.08 -20.47 2.13
CA GLY A 22 -19.36 -21.69 2.88
C GLY A 22 -19.19 -21.39 4.37
N GLU A 23 -20.14 -21.87 5.17
CA GLU A 23 -20.05 -21.75 6.63
C GLU A 23 -18.71 -22.35 7.06
N GLN A 24 -17.88 -21.55 7.74
CA GLN A 24 -16.66 -22.10 8.31
C GLN A 24 -17.08 -23.16 9.33
N PRO A 25 -16.53 -24.38 9.27
CA PRO A 25 -16.83 -25.41 10.25
C PRO A 25 -16.53 -24.86 11.64
N LYS A 26 -17.56 -24.81 12.49
CA LYS A 26 -17.39 -24.45 13.90
C LYS A 26 -16.42 -25.45 14.49
N LYS A 27 -15.32 -24.98 15.10
CA LYS A 27 -14.39 -25.86 15.82
C LYS A 27 -15.16 -26.60 16.91
N ASP A 28 -15.17 -27.93 16.85
CA ASP A 28 -15.70 -28.78 17.90
C ASP A 28 -14.91 -28.55 19.20
N LYS A 29 -15.61 -28.25 20.30
CA LYS A 29 -15.02 -27.97 21.62
C LYS A 29 -14.23 -29.16 22.22
N ASN A 30 -14.33 -30.35 21.61
CA ASN A 30 -13.73 -31.60 22.10
C ASN A 30 -12.49 -32.05 21.30
N THR A 31 -11.87 -31.20 20.49
CA THR A 31 -10.59 -31.55 19.86
C THR A 31 -9.45 -31.51 20.90
N PRO A 32 -8.58 -32.53 20.99
CA PRO A 32 -7.43 -32.49 21.88
C PRO A 32 -6.53 -31.31 21.51
N LYS A 33 -6.20 -30.51 22.52
CA LYS A 33 -5.34 -29.32 22.40
C LYS A 33 -3.92 -29.79 22.09
N THR A 34 -3.55 -29.79 20.80
CA THR A 34 -2.18 -30.11 20.39
C THR A 34 -1.21 -29.14 21.08
N SER A 35 -0.14 -29.68 21.66
CA SER A 35 0.96 -28.91 22.26
C SER A 35 1.94 -28.34 21.22
N ALA A 36 1.69 -28.59 19.92
CA ALA A 36 2.44 -27.98 18.84
C ALA A 36 2.30 -26.45 18.94
N GLN A 37 3.38 -25.80 19.38
CA GLN A 37 3.49 -24.36 19.24
C GLN A 37 3.44 -24.03 17.75
N PRO A 38 2.63 -23.05 17.32
CA PRO A 38 2.76 -22.54 15.97
C PRO A 38 4.22 -22.10 15.80
N VAL A 39 4.86 -22.58 14.72
CA VAL A 39 6.14 -22.01 14.27
C VAL A 39 5.92 -20.51 14.25
N GLN A 40 6.73 -19.76 15.01
CA GLN A 40 6.64 -18.31 15.01
C GLN A 40 6.70 -17.90 13.55
N ASP A 41 5.60 -17.32 13.06
CA ASP A 41 5.51 -16.84 11.70
C ASP A 41 6.71 -15.91 11.49
N ASP A 42 7.66 -16.34 10.65
CA ASP A 42 8.66 -15.48 10.03
C ASP A 42 7.92 -14.53 9.07
N LYS A 43 7.01 -13.73 9.63
CA LYS A 43 6.29 -12.70 8.92
C LYS A 43 7.35 -11.73 8.48
N ARG A 44 7.74 -11.87 7.21
CA ARG A 44 8.56 -10.91 6.47
C ARG A 44 7.95 -9.54 6.69
N TRP A 45 8.46 -8.81 7.69
CA TRP A 45 7.99 -7.47 7.99
C TRP A 45 8.37 -6.63 6.78
N LEU A 46 7.35 -6.24 6.01
CA LEU A 46 7.60 -5.28 4.95
C LEU A 46 7.93 -3.96 5.62
N LEU A 47 9.20 -3.55 5.48
CA LEU A 47 9.67 -2.23 5.85
C LEU A 47 8.86 -1.15 5.13
N THR A 48 8.60 -0.05 5.84
CA THR A 48 7.97 1.14 5.27
C THR A 48 8.93 1.85 4.32
N LEU A 49 8.41 2.78 3.53
CA LEU A 49 9.25 3.56 2.62
C LEU A 49 10.19 4.48 3.42
N ALA A 50 9.72 5.05 4.53
CA ALA A 50 10.54 5.78 5.48
C ALA A 50 11.73 4.96 6.00
N ASP A 51 11.49 3.70 6.42
CA ASP A 51 12.55 2.81 6.89
C ASP A 51 13.62 2.60 5.79
N TRP A 52 13.21 2.45 4.53
CA TRP A 52 14.15 2.31 3.41
C TRP A 52 14.98 3.57 3.16
N LEU A 53 14.41 4.77 3.35
CA LEU A 53 15.17 6.02 3.22
C LEU A 53 16.25 6.13 4.30
N VAL A 54 15.96 5.72 5.53
CA VAL A 54 16.94 5.67 6.62
C VAL A 54 18.06 4.69 6.29
N VAL A 55 17.71 3.52 5.75
CA VAL A 55 18.71 2.54 5.30
C VAL A 55 19.58 3.09 4.18
N TYR A 56 19.02 3.82 3.21
CA TYR A 56 19.80 4.41 2.13
C TYR A 56 20.73 5.52 2.62
N ALA A 57 20.26 6.40 3.49
CA ALA A 57 21.11 7.43 4.11
C ALA A 57 22.31 6.80 4.84
N PHE A 58 22.06 5.72 5.61
CA PHE A 58 23.13 5.00 6.30
C PHE A 58 24.15 4.37 5.34
N VAL A 59 23.70 3.81 4.21
CA VAL A 59 24.59 3.24 3.18
C VAL A 59 25.43 4.34 2.53
N ASP A 60 24.86 5.52 2.28
CA ASP A 60 25.59 6.65 1.69
C ASP A 60 26.65 7.23 2.64
N GLU A 61 26.37 7.25 3.95
CA GLU A 61 27.32 7.65 4.99
C GLU A 61 28.46 6.64 5.18
N HIS A 62 28.25 5.37 4.81
CA HIS A 62 29.19 4.26 5.04
C HIS A 62 29.52 3.49 3.75
N PRO A 63 30.18 4.11 2.74
CA PRO A 63 30.45 3.48 1.45
C PRO A 63 31.36 2.25 1.53
N ASN A 64 32.15 2.14 2.61
CA ASN A 64 33.09 1.03 2.83
C ASN A 64 32.47 -0.15 3.59
N MET A 65 31.24 -0.03 4.10
CA MET A 65 30.59 -1.13 4.80
C MET A 65 30.06 -2.16 3.82
N THR A 66 30.22 -3.44 4.15
CA THR A 66 29.58 -4.53 3.40
C THR A 66 28.08 -4.53 3.64
N GLN A 67 27.30 -5.01 2.66
CA GLN A 67 25.85 -5.11 2.80
C GLN A 67 25.43 -5.98 4.00
N GLU A 68 26.22 -7.01 4.33
CA GLU A 68 25.99 -7.85 5.50
C GLU A 68 26.17 -7.05 6.80
N ALA A 69 27.24 -6.25 6.90
CA ALA A 69 27.47 -5.37 8.05
C ALA A 69 26.32 -4.36 8.24
N VAL A 70 25.82 -3.78 7.14
CA VAL A 70 24.63 -2.90 7.17
C VAL A 70 23.41 -3.65 7.70
N THR A 71 23.13 -4.86 7.21
CA THR A 71 21.98 -5.63 7.71
C THR A 71 22.11 -5.99 9.18
N ASN A 72 23.32 -6.27 9.67
CA ASN A 72 23.56 -6.60 11.06
C ASN A 72 23.38 -5.36 11.96
N HIS A 73 23.88 -4.20 11.54
CA HIS A 73 23.67 -2.94 12.24
C HIS A 73 22.18 -2.66 12.49
N PHE A 74 21.34 -2.81 11.45
CA PHE A 74 19.90 -2.56 11.56
C PHE A 74 19.12 -3.61 12.36
N LYS A 75 19.64 -4.84 12.46
CA LYS A 75 19.06 -5.89 13.31
C LYS A 75 19.36 -5.69 14.79
N THR A 76 20.52 -5.11 15.13
CA THR A 76 20.97 -4.94 16.52
C THR A 76 20.50 -3.63 17.16
N LEU A 77 19.74 -2.78 16.44
CA LEU A 77 19.17 -1.56 17.00
C LEU A 77 18.19 -1.89 18.15
N ALA A 78 18.45 -1.28 19.32
CA ALA A 78 17.62 -1.45 20.51
C ALA A 78 16.21 -0.83 20.35
N THR A 79 16.06 0.13 19.45
CA THR A 79 14.80 0.82 19.17
C THR A 79 14.41 0.60 17.72
N GLY A 80 13.41 -0.24 17.49
CA GLY A 80 12.87 -0.50 16.15
C GLY A 80 13.83 -1.26 15.22
N PRO A 81 14.18 -2.53 15.53
CA PRO A 81 15.05 -3.33 14.68
C PRO A 81 14.42 -3.52 13.29
N LEU A 82 15.19 -3.21 12.25
CA LEU A 82 14.76 -3.38 10.86
C LEU A 82 15.28 -4.72 10.34
N ILE A 83 14.37 -5.69 10.23
CA ILE A 83 14.71 -7.07 9.84
C ILE A 83 14.58 -7.22 8.32
N PHE A 84 15.71 -7.32 7.63
CA PHE A 84 15.78 -7.66 6.21
C PHE A 84 17.05 -8.45 5.88
N SER A 85 17.05 -9.14 4.73
CA SER A 85 18.21 -9.89 4.24
C SER A 85 19.12 -9.04 3.36
N GLN A 86 20.39 -9.46 3.24
CA GLN A 86 21.37 -8.86 2.33
C GLN A 86 20.84 -8.77 0.88
N GLU A 87 20.21 -9.84 0.39
CA GLU A 87 19.62 -9.83 -0.95
C GLU A 87 18.52 -8.79 -1.12
N THR A 88 17.73 -8.55 -0.06
CA THR A 88 16.67 -7.55 -0.08
C THR A 88 17.26 -6.15 -0.16
N LEU A 89 18.35 -5.88 0.58
CA LEU A 89 19.10 -4.64 0.48
C LEU A 89 19.64 -4.43 -0.94
N SER A 90 20.29 -5.43 -1.52
CA SER A 90 20.81 -5.37 -2.89
C SER A 90 19.72 -5.08 -3.92
N ARG A 91 18.58 -5.79 -3.85
CA ARG A 91 17.43 -5.54 -4.74
C ARG A 91 16.85 -4.14 -4.55
N ARG A 92 16.82 -3.63 -3.32
CA ARG A 92 16.31 -2.29 -2.99
C ARG A 92 17.23 -1.18 -3.48
N LEU A 93 18.54 -1.31 -3.30
CA LEU A 93 19.53 -0.36 -3.83
C LEU A 93 19.41 -0.22 -5.37
N LYS A 94 19.17 -1.32 -6.09
CA LYS A 94 18.91 -1.26 -7.54
C LYS A 94 17.62 -0.51 -7.90
N GLN A 95 16.62 -0.52 -7.01
CA GLN A 95 15.32 0.15 -7.19
C GLN A 95 15.26 1.52 -6.52
N ARG A 96 16.39 2.08 -6.08
CA ARG A 96 16.44 3.31 -5.28
C ARG A 96 15.73 4.48 -5.96
N GLY A 97 16.00 4.72 -7.25
CA GLY A 97 15.34 5.80 -8.00
C GLY A 97 13.81 5.64 -8.07
N GLU A 98 13.28 4.41 -8.16
CA GLU A 98 11.83 4.16 -8.09
C GLU A 98 11.25 4.42 -6.70
N VAL A 99 12.04 4.18 -5.65
CA VAL A 99 11.62 4.42 -4.27
C VAL A 99 11.57 5.91 -3.97
N GLU A 100 12.59 6.66 -4.38
CA GLU A 100 12.67 8.12 -4.19
C GLU A 100 11.58 8.87 -4.96
N THR A 101 11.37 8.53 -6.24
CA THR A 101 10.27 9.11 -7.05
C THR A 101 8.88 8.83 -6.46
N ARG A 102 8.72 7.73 -5.73
CA ARG A 102 7.47 7.42 -5.03
C ARG A 102 7.26 8.25 -3.77
N VAL A 103 8.32 8.69 -3.10
CA VAL A 103 8.22 9.62 -1.95
C VAL A 103 7.60 10.93 -2.42
N THR A 104 8.06 11.44 -3.56
CA THR A 104 7.58 12.71 -4.11
C THR A 104 6.16 12.62 -4.68
N SER A 105 5.69 11.43 -5.05
CA SER A 105 4.41 11.28 -5.76
C SER A 105 3.18 11.24 -4.86
N ASN A 106 3.29 10.83 -3.59
CA ASN A 106 2.13 10.73 -2.68
C ASN A 106 2.46 11.22 -1.27
N PRO A 107 1.60 12.02 -0.62
CA PRO A 107 1.87 12.54 0.73
C PRO A 107 2.01 11.42 1.78
N THR A 108 1.25 10.34 1.64
CA THR A 108 1.30 9.18 2.57
C THR A 108 2.28 8.09 2.10
N ALA A 109 3.14 8.39 1.12
CA ALA A 109 4.11 7.44 0.58
C ALA A 109 5.03 6.86 1.65
N LEU A 110 5.46 7.66 2.62
CA LEU A 110 6.42 7.31 3.66
C LEU A 110 5.97 6.11 4.51
N PHE A 111 4.71 6.13 4.96
CA PHE A 111 4.14 5.07 5.78
C PHE A 111 3.74 3.83 4.97
N SER A 112 3.68 3.95 3.64
CA SER A 112 3.16 2.90 2.77
C SER A 112 4.22 1.84 2.41
N LYS A 113 4.00 0.60 2.87
CA LYS A 113 4.88 -0.55 2.60
C LYS A 113 4.92 -0.99 1.13
N ARG A 114 3.84 -0.73 0.36
CA ARG A 114 3.69 -1.17 -1.04
C ARG A 114 3.09 -0.06 -1.89
N LYS A 115 3.47 0.01 -3.17
CA LYS A 115 2.91 0.97 -4.13
C LYS A 115 1.39 0.74 -4.19
N ARG A 116 0.63 1.81 -3.91
CA ARG A 116 -0.80 1.80 -4.12
C ARG A 116 -1.04 1.78 -5.62
N ILE A 117 -1.79 0.79 -6.08
CA ILE A 117 -2.14 0.63 -7.48
C ILE A 117 -3.65 0.53 -7.53
N VAL A 118 -4.28 1.50 -8.18
CA VAL A 118 -5.73 1.58 -8.37
C VAL A 118 -6.07 1.36 -9.84
N THR A 119 -7.30 0.96 -10.09
CA THR A 119 -7.81 0.66 -11.44
C THR A 119 -7.81 1.91 -12.31
N HIS A 120 -8.28 3.03 -11.78
CA HIS A 120 -8.32 4.34 -12.43
C HIS A 120 -7.59 5.37 -11.57
N PRO A 121 -6.27 5.56 -11.78
CA PRO A 121 -5.50 6.53 -11.02
C PRO A 121 -5.93 7.97 -11.33
N ASP A 122 -6.43 8.23 -12.54
CA ASP A 122 -6.91 9.56 -12.96
C ASP A 122 -8.12 10.01 -12.12
N VAL A 123 -9.08 9.09 -11.91
CA VAL A 123 -10.25 9.29 -11.03
C VAL A 123 -9.80 9.52 -9.58
N GLU A 124 -8.84 8.73 -9.09
CA GLU A 124 -8.34 8.87 -7.71
C GLU A 124 -7.61 10.22 -7.51
N ARG A 125 -6.79 10.67 -8.47
CA ARG A 125 -6.15 11.99 -8.43
C ARG A 125 -7.18 13.12 -8.44
N GLY A 126 -8.17 13.05 -9.33
CA GLY A 126 -9.26 14.04 -9.37
C GLY A 126 -10.01 14.12 -8.02
N LEU A 127 -10.22 12.97 -7.38
CA LEU A 127 -10.87 12.91 -6.07
C LEU A 127 -9.99 13.52 -4.97
N VAL A 128 -8.68 13.24 -4.94
CA VAL A 128 -7.72 13.84 -3.99
C VAL A 128 -7.66 15.36 -4.17
N MET A 129 -7.57 15.84 -5.41
CA MET A 129 -7.55 17.28 -5.69
C MET A 129 -8.83 17.97 -5.23
N TRP A 130 -9.98 17.33 -5.43
CA TRP A 130 -11.26 17.87 -4.96
C TRP A 130 -11.36 17.90 -3.44
N VAL A 131 -10.90 16.86 -2.73
CA VAL A 131 -10.85 16.86 -1.26
C VAL A 131 -9.98 18.01 -0.75
N ALA A 132 -8.77 18.17 -1.29
CA ALA A 132 -7.89 19.28 -0.92
C ALA A 132 -8.53 20.65 -1.18
N GLN A 133 -9.31 20.79 -2.24
CA GLN A 133 -10.05 22.03 -2.53
C GLN A 133 -11.15 22.31 -1.50
N ILE A 134 -11.89 21.30 -1.04
CA ILE A 134 -12.96 21.44 -0.05
C ILE A 134 -12.39 21.72 1.34
N GLU A 135 -11.34 21.00 1.73
CA GLU A 135 -10.62 21.22 2.99
C GLU A 135 -9.98 22.61 3.03
N GLY A 136 -9.42 23.08 1.90
CA GLY A 136 -8.90 24.44 1.77
C GLY A 136 -9.96 25.54 1.92
N LYS A 137 -11.25 25.21 1.75
CA LYS A 137 -12.38 26.10 2.02
C LYS A 137 -12.90 26.01 3.46
N GLY A 138 -12.35 25.10 4.28
CA GLY A 138 -12.77 24.87 5.66
C GLY A 138 -14.01 23.98 5.81
N GLU A 139 -14.42 23.29 4.75
CA GLU A 139 -15.55 22.35 4.76
C GLU A 139 -15.06 20.90 4.99
N THR A 140 -15.83 20.11 5.73
CA THR A 140 -15.50 18.70 6.01
C THR A 140 -16.12 17.78 4.96
N VAL A 141 -15.30 16.93 4.34
CA VAL A 141 -15.77 15.95 3.35
C VAL A 141 -16.41 14.74 4.05
N THR A 142 -17.68 14.48 3.76
CA THR A 142 -18.40 13.28 4.24
C THR A 142 -18.23 12.10 3.27
N GLY A 143 -18.33 10.87 3.77
CA GLY A 143 -18.24 9.64 2.97
C GLY A 143 -19.20 9.61 1.77
N ASP A 144 -20.45 10.06 1.95
CA ASP A 144 -21.44 10.12 0.87
C ASP A 144 -21.05 11.11 -0.22
N MET A 145 -20.42 12.23 0.15
CA MET A 145 -19.92 13.20 -0.82
C MET A 145 -18.78 12.61 -1.67
N LEU A 146 -17.91 11.77 -1.07
CA LEU A 146 -16.86 11.07 -1.80
C LEU A 146 -17.43 10.05 -2.79
N VAL A 147 -18.51 9.35 -2.43
CA VAL A 147 -19.18 8.41 -3.33
C VAL A 147 -19.78 9.15 -4.53
N GLU A 148 -20.52 10.22 -4.28
CA GLU A 148 -21.17 10.97 -5.36
C GLU A 148 -20.13 11.68 -6.24
N LYS A 149 -19.09 12.27 -5.64
CA LYS A 149 -18.04 12.93 -6.41
C LYS A 149 -17.25 11.94 -7.25
N ARG A 150 -16.97 10.75 -6.72
CA ARG A 150 -16.33 9.69 -7.48
C ARG A 150 -17.18 9.27 -8.67
N ARG A 151 -18.50 9.09 -8.49
CA ARG A 151 -19.42 8.77 -9.59
C ARG A 151 -19.35 9.81 -10.70
N TRP A 152 -19.37 11.09 -10.34
CA TRP A 152 -19.23 12.19 -11.30
C TRP A 152 -17.89 12.15 -12.04
N LEU A 153 -16.79 11.86 -11.35
CA LEU A 153 -15.47 11.69 -11.99
C LEU A 153 -15.43 10.46 -12.90
N GLU A 154 -15.99 9.33 -12.49
CA GLU A 154 -16.08 8.11 -13.31
C GLU A 154 -16.88 8.34 -14.60
N GLU A 155 -17.90 9.20 -14.56
CA GLU A 155 -18.66 9.64 -15.74
C GLU A 155 -17.84 10.61 -16.60
N ALA A 156 -17.18 11.61 -15.99
CA ALA A 156 -16.35 12.58 -16.71
C ALA A 156 -15.11 11.96 -17.37
N PHE A 157 -14.62 10.83 -16.88
CA PHE A 157 -13.49 10.08 -17.45
C PHE A 157 -13.94 8.89 -18.32
N ASP A 158 -15.22 8.82 -18.70
CA ASP A 158 -15.78 7.77 -19.56
C ASP A 158 -15.49 6.34 -19.07
N VAL A 159 -15.49 6.13 -17.75
CA VAL A 159 -15.22 4.80 -17.16
C VAL A 159 -16.41 3.89 -17.42
N PRO A 160 -16.23 2.72 -18.09
CA PRO A 160 -17.31 1.78 -18.36
C PRO A 160 -17.97 1.30 -17.06
N ASN A 161 -19.30 1.12 -17.08
CA ASN A 161 -20.09 0.75 -15.91
C ASN A 161 -19.60 -0.55 -15.25
N GLU A 162 -19.02 -1.48 -16.02
CA GLU A 162 -18.47 -2.74 -15.52
C GLU A 162 -17.22 -2.53 -14.65
N GLN A 163 -16.50 -1.43 -14.86
CA GLN A 163 -15.25 -1.08 -14.16
C GLN A 163 -15.49 -0.12 -12.98
N ARG A 164 -16.69 0.48 -12.88
CA ARG A 164 -17.06 1.40 -11.80
C ARG A 164 -17.12 0.70 -10.45
N LEU A 165 -16.67 1.40 -9.40
CA LEU A 165 -16.72 0.88 -8.05
C LEU A 165 -18.11 1.07 -7.44
N SER A 166 -18.94 0.03 -7.51
CA SER A 166 -20.30 0.06 -6.97
C SER A 166 -20.38 -0.06 -5.43
N ASN A 167 -19.28 -0.42 -4.77
CA ASN A 167 -19.28 -0.80 -3.36
C ASN A 167 -18.52 0.25 -2.53
N CYS A 168 -19.07 0.77 -1.43
CA CYS A 168 -18.41 1.75 -0.56
C CYS A 168 -17.16 1.24 0.17
N GLY A 169 -16.78 -0.03 0.00
CA GLY A 169 -15.61 -0.64 0.65
C GLY A 169 -14.26 -0.01 0.29
N TRP A 170 -14.19 0.79 -0.78
CA TRP A 170 -12.99 1.55 -1.13
C TRP A 170 -12.78 2.79 -0.24
N LEU A 171 -13.82 3.35 0.38
CA LEU A 171 -13.74 4.56 1.20
C LEU A 171 -12.75 4.39 2.36
N GLY A 172 -12.83 3.27 3.08
CA GLY A 172 -11.91 3.00 4.19
C GLY A 172 -10.46 2.81 3.76
N SER A 173 -10.21 2.47 2.49
CA SER A 173 -8.85 2.46 1.93
C SER A 173 -8.43 3.85 1.43
N PHE A 174 -9.37 4.66 0.95
CA PHE A 174 -9.14 6.03 0.48
C PHE A 174 -8.82 6.98 1.64
N LEU A 175 -9.62 6.97 2.71
CA LEU A 175 -9.41 7.82 3.90
C LEU A 175 -8.13 7.50 4.70
N LYS A 176 -7.45 6.39 4.40
CA LYS A 176 -6.12 6.06 4.97
C LYS A 176 -4.96 6.59 4.13
N THR A 177 -5.27 7.17 2.97
CA THR A 177 -4.32 7.74 2.00
C THR A 177 -4.10 9.19 2.35
#